data_AF-A0A397VJT9-F1
#
_entry.id   AF-A0A397VJT9-F1
#
_cell.length_a   1.000
_cell.length_b   1.000
_cell.length_c   1.000
_cell.angle_alpha   90.00
_cell.angle_beta   90.00
_cell.angle_gamma   90.00
#
_symmetry.space_group_name_H-M   'P 1'
#
loop_
_entity.id
_entity.type
_entity.pdbx_description
1 polymer ?
#
loop_
_entity_poly.entity_id
_entity_poly.type
_entity_poly.pdbx_seq_one_letter_code
_entity_poly.pdbx_strand_id
1 'polypeptide(L)'
;FNLLIHLLLVMMNILQRFHHGLIVVGTRDGFTCETFHRLCDNIPGTVVVIKVNGTNELLGGYNPLAWKPNDQFKWFSTTDSFIFFIENTKFIEFHP
;
A
#
# COMPACT_ATOMS: atom_id res chain seq x y z
N PHE A 1 -0.25 -13.61 1.21
CA PHE A 1 -0.37 -12.73 0.02
C PHE A 1 -0.32 -13.55 -1.26
N ASN A 2 -1.29 -14.46 -1.44
CA ASN A 2 -1.35 -15.29 -2.65
C ASN A 2 -2.83 -15.43 -3.04
N LEU A 3 -3.39 -14.36 -3.61
CA LEU A 3 -4.64 -14.37 -4.37
C LEU A 3 -4.65 -13.10 -5.26
N LEU A 4 -4.72 -13.29 -6.59
CA LEU A 4 -4.98 -12.32 -7.67
C LEU A 4 -4.00 -11.12 -7.75
N ILE A 5 -2.96 -11.10 -8.60
CA ILE A 5 -2.94 -11.09 -10.07
C ILE A 5 -3.97 -10.10 -10.67
N HIS A 6 -3.45 -8.93 -11.08
CA HIS A 6 -4.10 -7.77 -11.72
C HIS A 6 -4.73 -6.69 -10.82
N LEU A 7 -4.00 -6.26 -9.80
CA LEU A 7 -4.35 -5.06 -9.05
C LEU A 7 -3.28 -4.00 -9.27
N LEU A 8 -3.63 -2.81 -9.78
CA LEU A 8 -2.66 -1.71 -9.88
C LEU A 8 -2.30 -1.23 -8.47
N LEU A 9 -1.14 -1.66 -7.96
CA LEU A 9 -0.56 -1.19 -6.71
C LEU A 9 0.09 0.18 -6.94
N VAL A 10 -0.37 1.19 -6.20
CA VAL A 10 0.20 2.53 -6.12
C VAL A 10 0.51 2.77 -4.65
N MET A 11 1.79 2.96 -4.30
CA MET A 11 2.17 3.25 -2.92
C MET A 11 2.74 4.67 -2.79
N MET A 12 2.19 5.44 -1.85
CA MET A 12 2.56 6.83 -1.58
C MET A 12 3.16 6.99 -0.19
N ASN A 13 4.12 7.88 -0.01
CA ASN A 13 4.62 8.32 1.31
C ASN A 13 4.01 9.68 1.66
N ILE A 14 3.29 9.77 2.78
CA ILE A 14 2.59 11.00 3.20
C ILE A 14 3.54 11.99 3.91
N LEU A 15 4.65 11.53 4.49
CA LEU A 15 5.57 12.38 5.26
C LEU A 15 6.43 13.30 4.38
N GLN A 16 6.54 13.00 3.08
CA GLN A 16 7.25 13.83 2.10
C GLN A 16 6.23 14.78 1.46
N ARG A 17 6.15 16.02 1.97
CA ARG A 17 5.36 17.12 1.39
C ARG A 17 5.51 17.14 -0.13
N PHE A 18 4.41 16.84 -0.82
CA PHE A 18 4.13 17.01 -2.25
C PHE A 18 5.27 17.59 -3.09
N HIS A 19 6.18 16.73 -3.55
CA HIS A 19 6.84 16.96 -4.84
C HIS A 19 7.26 15.65 -5.53
N HIS A 20 7.55 14.56 -4.81
CA HIS A 20 7.74 13.21 -5.36
C HIS A 20 7.43 12.11 -4.31
N GLY A 21 6.15 11.92 -3.98
CA GLY A 21 5.69 10.98 -2.93
C GLY A 21 5.36 9.56 -3.40
N LEU A 22 5.55 9.23 -4.68
CA LEU A 22 5.18 7.95 -5.29
C LEU A 22 6.38 7.00 -5.29
N ILE A 23 6.30 5.90 -4.54
CA ILE A 23 7.43 4.97 -4.35
C ILE A 23 7.41 3.87 -5.41
N VAL A 24 6.32 3.10 -5.44
CA VAL A 24 6.17 1.96 -6.35
C VAL A 24 4.84 2.06 -7.10
N VAL A 25 4.90 1.76 -8.40
CA VAL A 25 3.74 1.61 -9.28
C VAL A 25 3.86 0.26 -9.95
N GLY A 26 2.92 -0.64 -9.73
CA GLY A 26 3.07 -2.01 -10.21
C GLY A 26 3.17 -2.15 -11.73
N THR A 27 2.55 -1.26 -12.52
CA THR A 27 2.73 -1.23 -13.99
C THR A 27 4.09 -0.71 -14.45
N ARG A 28 4.80 0.04 -13.60
CA ARG A 28 6.15 0.57 -13.88
C ARG A 28 7.25 -0.35 -13.35
N ASP A 29 7.09 -0.83 -12.12
CA ASP A 29 8.15 -1.51 -11.37
C ASP A 29 7.94 -3.02 -11.26
N GLY A 30 6.73 -3.51 -11.56
CA GLY A 30 6.34 -4.90 -11.38
C GLY A 30 5.58 -5.17 -10.07
N PHE A 31 4.88 -6.30 -10.02
CA PHE A 31 4.01 -6.70 -8.91
C PHE A 31 4.63 -7.77 -7.99
N THR A 32 5.96 -7.87 -7.93
CA THR A 32 6.65 -8.89 -7.12
C THR A 32 6.91 -8.41 -5.70
N CYS A 33 6.86 -9.32 -4.73
CA CYS A 33 7.25 -9.01 -3.34
C CYS A 33 8.69 -8.51 -3.25
N GLU A 34 9.60 -9.03 -4.08
CA GLU A 34 10.99 -8.56 -4.16
C GLU A 34 11.06 -7.07 -4.55
N THR A 35 10.28 -6.65 -5.56
CA THR A 35 10.21 -5.24 -5.95
C THR A 35 9.66 -4.38 -4.81
N PHE A 36 8.62 -4.86 -4.14
CA PHE A 36 8.06 -4.16 -2.98
C PHE A 36 9.11 -3.97 -1.89
N HIS A 37 9.75 -5.04 -1.40
CA HIS A 37 10.75 -4.94 -0.34
C HIS A 37 11.94 -4.07 -0.75
N ARG A 38 12.42 -4.19 -1.99
CA ARG A 38 13.51 -3.38 -2.53
C ARG A 38 13.20 -1.87 -2.53
N LEU A 39 11.95 -1.48 -2.75
CA LEU A 39 11.55 -0.07 -2.89
C LEU A 39 10.90 0.51 -1.62
N CYS A 40 10.30 -0.32 -0.77
CA CYS A 40 9.38 0.10 0.29
C CYS A 40 9.90 -0.16 1.71
N ASP A 41 10.88 -1.06 1.88
CA ASP A 41 11.39 -1.38 3.21
C ASP A 41 12.00 -0.15 3.89
N ASN A 42 11.83 -0.09 5.21
CA ASN A 42 12.27 1.01 6.07
C ASN A 42 11.61 2.36 5.78
N ILE A 43 10.59 2.41 4.93
CA ILE A 43 9.79 3.62 4.69
C ILE A 43 8.52 3.57 5.56
N PRO A 44 8.39 4.45 6.59
CA PRO A 44 7.16 4.57 7.39
C PRO A 44 6.14 5.48 6.70
N GLY A 45 4.91 5.49 7.24
CA GLY A 45 3.87 6.42 6.81
C GLY A 45 3.44 6.23 5.35
N THR A 46 3.29 4.98 4.94
CA THR A 46 2.93 4.62 3.56
C THR A 46 1.43 4.43 3.40
N VAL A 47 0.87 4.92 2.30
CA VAL A 47 -0.46 4.56 1.80
C VAL A 47 -0.30 3.60 0.65
N VAL A 48 -1.06 2.51 0.69
CA VAL A 48 -1.20 1.57 -0.41
C VAL A 48 -2.56 1.79 -1.07
N VAL A 49 -2.60 1.87 -2.39
CA VAL A 49 -3.82 1.95 -3.20
C VAL A 49 -3.77 0.83 -4.23
N ILE A 50 -4.90 0.18 -4.43
CA ILE A 50 -5.08 -1.03 -5.22
C ILE A 50 -6.33 -0.81 -6.08
N LYS A 51 -6.18 -0.73 -7.40
CA LYS A 51 -7.33 -0.67 -8.32
C LYS A 51 -7.81 -2.08 -8.67
N VAL A 52 -9.10 -2.34 -8.48
CA VAL A 52 -9.76 -3.59 -8.89
C VAL A 52 -9.93 -3.60 -10.41
N ASN A 53 -9.50 -4.68 -11.06
CA ASN A 53 -9.57 -4.79 -12.51
C ASN A 53 -11.02 -4.89 -12.99
N GLY A 54 -11.35 -4.17 -14.07
CA GLY A 54 -12.71 -4.15 -14.63
C GLY A 54 -13.71 -3.30 -13.86
N THR A 55 -13.31 -2.64 -12.76
CA THR A 55 -14.18 -1.73 -11.99
C THR A 55 -13.51 -0.37 -11.72
N ASN A 56 -14.29 0.55 -11.16
CA ASN A 56 -13.79 1.84 -10.66
C ASN A 56 -13.47 1.81 -9.16
N GLU A 57 -13.43 0.62 -8.57
CA GLU A 57 -13.20 0.45 -7.15
C GLU A 57 -11.72 0.55 -6.81
N LEU A 58 -11.42 1.23 -5.70
CA LEU A 58 -10.09 1.29 -5.11
C LEU A 58 -10.15 0.70 -3.70
N LEU A 59 -9.22 -0.19 -3.41
CA LEU A 59 -8.93 -0.69 -2.08
C LEU A 59 -7.61 -0.09 -1.62
N GLY A 60 -7.42 0.11 -0.33
CA GLY A 60 -6.16 0.61 0.16
C GLY A 60 -6.05 0.61 1.66
N GLY A 61 -4.97 1.19 2.15
CA GLY A 61 -4.77 1.36 3.57
C GLY A 61 -3.54 2.19 3.87
N TYR A 62 -3.52 2.73 5.07
CA TYR A 62 -2.38 3.44 5.63
C TYR A 62 -1.66 2.55 6.64
N ASN A 63 -0.35 2.47 6.50
CA ASN A 63 0.54 1.85 7.47
C ASN A 63 1.52 2.93 8.00
N PRO A 64 1.41 3.31 9.30
CA PRO A 64 2.34 4.27 9.90
C PRO A 64 3.71 3.65 10.15
N LEU A 65 3.79 2.33 10.31
CA LEU A 65 5.04 1.63 10.59
C LEU A 65 5.83 1.39 9.30
N ALA A 66 7.14 1.34 9.43
CA ALA A 66 8.01 1.00 8.31
C ALA A 66 7.91 -0.50 7.97
N TRP A 67 7.85 -0.82 6.68
CA TRP A 67 7.98 -2.19 6.19
C TRP A 67 9.36 -2.76 6.54
N LYS A 68 9.41 -4.06 6.82
CA LYS A 68 10.64 -4.76 7.22
C LYS A 68 10.86 -5.97 6.33
N PRO A 69 12.12 -6.29 6.03
CA PRO A 69 12.43 -7.51 5.28
C PRO A 69 12.07 -8.75 6.12
N ASN A 70 11.82 -9.86 5.43
CA ASN A 70 11.14 -11.05 5.93
C ASN A 70 11.99 -11.92 6.89
N ASP A 71 13.15 -11.43 7.33
CA ASP A 71 14.19 -12.19 8.02
C ASP A 71 13.87 -12.50 9.49
N GLN A 72 12.75 -12.02 10.05
CA GLN A 72 12.47 -12.23 11.49
C GLN A 72 11.04 -12.66 11.88
N PHE A 73 10.10 -12.89 10.95
CA PHE A 73 8.69 -13.25 11.27
C PHE A 73 8.08 -12.44 12.43
N LYS A 74 8.49 -11.17 12.59
CA LYS A 74 8.06 -10.32 13.69
C LYS A 74 6.78 -9.60 13.29
N TRP A 75 5.74 -9.80 14.08
CA TRP A 75 4.51 -9.03 13.98
C TRP A 75 4.66 -7.72 14.72
N PHE A 76 4.21 -6.64 14.10
CA PHE A 76 4.11 -5.32 14.72
C PHE A 76 2.65 -4.91 14.75
N SER A 77 2.24 -4.24 15.81
CA SER A 77 0.88 -3.70 15.98
C SER A 77 0.92 -2.19 16.13
N THR A 78 -0.15 -1.55 15.68
CA THR A 78 -0.38 -0.11 15.78
C THR A 78 -1.88 0.14 15.68
N THR A 79 -2.38 1.15 16.38
CA THR A 79 -3.77 1.61 16.31
C THR A 79 -3.99 2.68 15.24
N ASP A 80 -2.91 3.21 14.67
CA ASP A 80 -2.98 4.33 13.73
C ASP A 80 -3.06 3.84 12.26
N SER A 81 -3.18 2.52 12.06
CA SER A 81 -3.45 1.94 10.73
C SER A 81 -4.94 1.98 10.43
N PHE A 82 -5.27 2.11 9.14
CA PHE A 82 -6.63 1.96 8.65
C PHE A 82 -6.63 1.35 7.25
N ILE A 83 -7.72 0.68 6.92
CA ILE A 83 -8.03 0.19 5.57
C ILE A 83 -9.13 1.06 5.01
N PHE A 84 -9.13 1.30 3.70
CA PHE A 84 -10.22 2.03 3.05
C PHE A 84 -10.67 1.39 1.76
N PHE A 85 -11.90 1.72 1.37
CA PHE A 85 -12.52 1.36 0.12
C PHE A 85 -13.14 2.61 -0.52
N ILE A 86 -12.97 2.75 -1.83
CA ILE A 86 -13.57 3.82 -2.63
C ILE A 86 -14.38 3.19 -3.76
N GLU A 87 -15.66 3.51 -3.82
CA GLU A 87 -16.57 3.12 -4.91
C GLU A 87 -17.39 4.33 -5.34
N ASN A 88 -17.42 4.63 -6.64
CA ASN A 88 -18.29 5.67 -7.21
C ASN A 88 -18.24 6.99 -6.42
N THR A 89 -17.04 7.41 -5.96
CA THR A 89 -16.75 8.59 -5.09
C THR A 89 -17.05 8.46 -3.60
N LYS A 90 -17.66 7.37 -3.14
CA LYS A 90 -17.87 7.09 -1.71
C LYS A 90 -16.59 6.55 -1.09
N PHE A 91 -16.05 7.24 -0.09
CA PHE A 91 -14.94 6.76 0.74
C PHE A 91 -15.49 6.09 2.00
N ILE A 92 -14.99 4.88 2.29
CA ILE A 92 -15.33 4.11 3.48
C ILE A 92 -14.02 3.72 4.16
N GLU A 93 -13.86 4.08 5.42
CA GLU A 93 -12.71 3.75 6.25
C GLU A 93 -13.06 2.67 7.27
N PHE A 94 -12.11 1.77 7.49
CA PHE A 94 -12.18 0.67 8.42
C PHE A 94 -10.97 0.73 9.34
N HIS A 95 -11.22 0.83 10.65
CA HIS A 95 -10.18 0.71 11.66
C HIS A 95 -10.12 -0.74 12.17
N PRO A 96 -8.91 -1.25 12.49
CA PRO A 96 -8.72 -2.52 13.17
C PRO A 96 -9.50 -2.65 14.48
#